data_AF-A0A367EIV7-F1
#
_entry.id   AF-A0A367EIV7-F1
#
_cell.length_a   1.000
_cell.length_b   1.000
_cell.length_c   1.000
_cell.angle_alpha   90.00
_cell.angle_beta   90.00
_cell.angle_gamma   90.00
#
_symmetry.space_group_name_H-M   'P 1'
#
loop_
_entity.id
_entity.type
_entity.pdbx_description
1 polymer ?
#
loop_
_entity_poly.entity_id
_entity_poly.type
_entity_poly.pdbx_seq_one_letter_code
_entity_poly.pdbx_strand_id
1 'polypeptide(L)'
;MDLDEMFGEGWCVTLAPCPLTETLRLMGVADPVPCPEDPNRAAHLPHLGRDGGAFILAREMPGGWTLTVECESWIGFDDEVLRALAADGRTALSAYRDPDTKTATLAQDGAVLGRLDLSGGYFEGPSGSVDTTHPVVASLTAVGFDASDDCEPTGEADTGEPEGCLILAVRVVTGVTLTAADFDGPWTGGLSLTAV
;
A
#
# COMPACT_ATOMS: atom_id res chain seq x y z
N MET A 1 13.37 -6.26 -5.48
CA MET A 1 12.05 -6.14 -6.13
C MET A 1 11.93 -4.67 -6.44
N ASP A 2 11.73 -4.32 -7.70
CA ASP A 2 11.67 -2.93 -8.15
C ASP A 2 10.28 -2.66 -8.71
N LEU A 3 9.46 -1.90 -7.95
CA LEU A 3 8.08 -1.61 -8.34
C LEU A 3 8.01 -0.61 -9.50
N ASP A 4 9.04 0.23 -9.67
CA ASP A 4 9.10 1.15 -10.81
C ASP A 4 9.46 0.39 -12.10
N GLU A 5 10.38 -0.58 -12.03
CA GLU A 5 10.67 -1.48 -13.16
C GLU A 5 9.44 -2.32 -13.53
N MET A 6 8.67 -2.75 -12.53
CA MET A 6 7.46 -3.52 -12.73
C MET A 6 6.36 -2.63 -13.32
N PHE A 7 5.90 -1.61 -12.60
CA PHE A 7 4.65 -0.90 -12.92
C PHE A 7 4.85 0.47 -13.56
N GLY A 8 6.10 0.94 -13.73
CA GLY A 8 6.40 2.28 -14.20
C GLY A 8 6.26 3.33 -13.10
N GLU A 9 5.94 4.56 -13.50
CA GLU A 9 5.60 5.63 -12.55
C GLU A 9 4.09 5.62 -12.28
N GLY A 10 3.63 6.08 -11.12
CA GLY A 10 2.18 6.20 -10.86
C GLY A 10 1.50 4.94 -10.33
N TRP A 11 2.19 4.07 -9.59
CA TRP A 11 1.56 2.89 -8.97
C TRP A 11 1.07 3.16 -7.53
N CYS A 12 0.07 2.40 -7.08
CA CYS A 12 -0.25 2.20 -5.67
C CYS A 12 -0.40 0.71 -5.36
N VAL A 13 0.14 0.31 -4.22
CA VAL A 13 0.08 -1.05 -3.69
C VAL A 13 -0.48 -0.99 -2.28
N THR A 14 -1.56 -1.72 -2.01
CA THR A 14 -2.17 -1.77 -0.67
C THR A 14 -2.21 -3.20 -0.14
N LEU A 15 -1.84 -3.37 1.13
CA LEU A 15 -2.09 -4.59 1.88
C LEU A 15 -3.17 -4.36 2.94
N ALA A 16 -4.22 -5.17 2.86
CA ALA A 16 -5.33 -5.13 3.81
C ALA A 16 -5.61 -6.55 4.36
N PRO A 17 -5.89 -6.70 5.67
CA PRO A 17 -6.21 -7.98 6.28
C PRO A 17 -7.72 -8.26 6.15
N CYS A 18 -8.19 -8.19 4.91
CA CYS A 18 -9.59 -8.37 4.50
C CYS A 18 -9.64 -9.48 3.45
N PRO A 19 -10.73 -10.26 3.37
CA PRO A 19 -10.97 -11.14 2.22
C PRO A 19 -10.97 -10.35 0.90
N LEU A 20 -10.49 -10.95 -0.18
CA LEU A 20 -10.29 -10.30 -1.48
C LEU A 20 -11.52 -9.48 -1.94
N THR A 21 -12.70 -10.09 -1.93
CA THR A 21 -13.93 -9.43 -2.41
C THR A 21 -14.32 -8.24 -1.53
N GLU A 22 -14.06 -8.34 -0.23
CA GLU A 22 -14.34 -7.25 0.71
C GLU A 22 -13.36 -6.09 0.52
N THR A 23 -12.07 -6.39 0.32
CA THR A 23 -11.05 -5.37 -0.01
C THR A 23 -11.45 -4.59 -1.26
N LEU A 24 -11.76 -5.30 -2.37
CA LEU A 24 -12.16 -4.67 -3.62
C LEU A 24 -13.44 -3.83 -3.46
N ARG A 25 -14.43 -4.32 -2.70
CA ARG A 25 -15.67 -3.59 -2.41
C ARG A 25 -15.40 -2.31 -1.62
N LEU A 26 -14.55 -2.36 -0.60
CA LEU A 26 -14.17 -1.20 0.20
C LEU A 26 -13.39 -0.16 -0.63
N MET A 27 -12.66 -0.61 -1.64
CA MET A 27 -12.00 0.26 -2.62
C MET A 27 -12.93 0.69 -3.78
N GLY A 28 -14.23 0.39 -3.71
CA GLY A 28 -15.23 0.88 -4.67
C GLY A 28 -15.45 0.02 -5.92
N VAL A 29 -14.90 -1.19 -5.97
CA VAL A 29 -15.14 -2.14 -7.07
C VAL A 29 -16.43 -2.91 -6.82
N ALA A 30 -17.44 -2.69 -7.68
CA ALA A 30 -18.76 -3.30 -7.53
C ALA A 30 -18.85 -4.75 -8.05
N ASP A 31 -18.24 -5.01 -9.21
CA ASP A 31 -18.33 -6.30 -9.91
C ASP A 31 -16.93 -6.85 -10.22
N PRO A 32 -16.22 -7.40 -9.21
CA PRO A 32 -14.88 -7.93 -9.40
C PRO A 32 -14.91 -9.21 -10.25
N VAL A 33 -14.06 -9.26 -11.28
CA VAL A 33 -13.95 -10.39 -12.21
C VAL A 33 -12.53 -10.97 -12.20
N PRO A 34 -12.38 -12.30 -12.41
CA PRO A 34 -11.06 -12.89 -12.61
C PRO A 34 -10.34 -12.22 -13.77
N CYS A 35 -9.13 -11.74 -13.51
CA CYS A 35 -8.23 -11.16 -14.49
C CYS A 35 -6.98 -12.05 -14.58
N PRO A 36 -6.83 -12.83 -15.67
CA PRO A 36 -5.69 -13.74 -15.81
C PRO A 36 -4.41 -13.03 -16.23
N GLU A 37 -4.50 -11.74 -16.58
CA GLU A 37 -3.34 -10.95 -17.01
C GLU A 37 -2.59 -10.38 -15.80
N ASP A 38 -1.28 -10.21 -15.96
CA ASP A 38 -0.45 -9.52 -14.98
C ASP A 38 -0.86 -8.04 -14.86
N PRO A 39 -0.51 -7.35 -13.76
CA PRO A 39 -0.94 -5.97 -13.56
C PRO A 39 -0.38 -5.01 -14.63
N ASN A 40 0.78 -5.34 -15.18
CA ASN A 40 1.41 -4.59 -16.27
C ASN A 40 0.61 -4.62 -17.57
N ARG A 41 0.04 -5.77 -17.93
CA ARG A 41 -0.82 -5.89 -19.10
C ARG A 41 -2.20 -5.31 -18.84
N ALA A 42 -2.71 -5.45 -17.62
CA ALA A 42 -3.99 -4.87 -17.23
C ALA A 42 -3.98 -3.34 -17.37
N ALA A 43 -2.89 -2.66 -16.99
CA ALA A 43 -2.72 -1.21 -17.15
C ALA A 43 -2.85 -0.72 -18.61
N HIS A 44 -2.61 -1.60 -19.58
CA HIS A 44 -2.74 -1.29 -21.01
C HIS A 44 -4.10 -1.67 -21.61
N LEU A 45 -5.06 -2.15 -20.80
CA LEU A 45 -6.38 -2.50 -21.29
C LEU A 45 -7.12 -1.23 -21.76
N PRO A 46 -7.54 -1.16 -23.04
CA PRO A 46 -8.07 0.07 -23.67
C PRO A 46 -9.42 0.55 -23.11
N HIS A 47 -9.98 -0.13 -22.11
CA HIS A 47 -11.24 0.21 -21.44
C HIS A 47 -11.04 1.00 -20.13
N LEU A 48 -9.83 1.05 -19.58
CA LEU A 48 -9.58 1.66 -18.26
C LEU A 48 -9.65 3.19 -18.28
N GLY A 49 -9.37 3.83 -19.43
CA GLY A 49 -9.36 5.28 -19.55
C GLY A 49 -10.63 5.93 -20.12
N ARG A 50 -11.68 5.16 -20.44
CA ARG A 50 -12.86 5.71 -21.16
C ARG A 50 -13.94 6.30 -20.26
N ASP A 51 -14.07 5.80 -19.03
CA ASP A 51 -15.12 6.21 -18.09
C ASP A 51 -14.60 6.93 -16.83
N GLY A 52 -13.28 7.18 -16.75
CA GLY A 52 -12.67 7.99 -15.68
C GLY A 52 -12.54 7.31 -14.31
N GLY A 53 -12.81 6.01 -14.20
CA GLY A 53 -12.60 5.22 -12.97
C GLY A 53 -11.23 4.52 -12.95
N ALA A 54 -10.63 4.40 -11.77
CA ALA A 54 -9.40 3.64 -11.56
C ALA A 54 -9.66 2.13 -11.65
N PHE A 55 -8.73 1.36 -12.21
CA PHE A 55 -8.82 -0.09 -12.21
C PHE A 55 -7.96 -0.68 -11.11
N ILE A 56 -8.57 -1.53 -10.28
CA ILE A 56 -7.92 -2.13 -9.14
C ILE A 56 -7.81 -3.62 -9.38
N LEU A 57 -6.60 -4.15 -9.25
CA LEU A 57 -6.36 -5.59 -9.18
C LEU A 57 -6.11 -5.98 -7.75
N ALA A 58 -6.62 -7.13 -7.34
CA ALA A 58 -6.36 -7.71 -6.04
C ALA A 58 -6.12 -9.21 -6.12
N ARG A 59 -5.35 -9.71 -5.17
CA ARG A 59 -5.13 -11.14 -4.97
C ARG A 59 -5.01 -11.46 -3.49
N GLU A 60 -5.31 -12.71 -3.16
CA GLU A 60 -5.07 -13.23 -1.83
C GLU A 60 -3.58 -13.47 -1.60
N MET A 61 -3.16 -13.17 -0.37
CA MET A 61 -1.83 -13.37 0.16
C MET A 61 -1.89 -14.30 1.37
N PRO A 62 -0.78 -14.97 1.73
CA PRO A 62 -0.72 -15.78 2.94
C PRO A 62 -1.15 -15.00 4.19
N GLY A 63 -1.77 -15.68 5.16
CA GLY A 63 -2.14 -15.06 6.44
C GLY A 63 -3.44 -14.25 6.41
N GLY A 64 -4.24 -14.36 5.34
CA GLY A 64 -5.52 -13.65 5.23
C GLY A 64 -5.38 -12.19 4.76
N TRP A 65 -4.22 -11.85 4.21
CA TRP A 65 -3.97 -10.57 3.57
C TRP A 65 -4.50 -10.56 2.14
N THR A 66 -4.89 -9.39 1.67
CA THR A 66 -5.13 -9.09 0.26
C THR A 66 -4.11 -8.06 -0.17
N LEU A 67 -3.42 -8.33 -1.29
CA LEU A 67 -2.57 -7.38 -1.99
C LEU A 67 -3.38 -6.76 -3.12
N THR A 68 -3.42 -5.44 -3.20
CA THR A 68 -3.98 -4.72 -4.33
C THR A 68 -2.90 -3.97 -5.09
N VAL A 69 -3.12 -3.81 -6.40
CA VAL A 69 -2.27 -3.03 -7.30
C VAL A 69 -3.18 -2.12 -8.13
N GLU A 70 -2.80 -0.86 -8.17
CA GLU A 70 -3.42 0.21 -8.91
C GLU A 70 -2.36 0.87 -9.78
N CYS A 71 -2.66 1.08 -11.07
CA CYS A 71 -1.80 1.81 -11.99
C CYS A 71 -2.49 3.13 -12.34
N GLU A 72 -1.73 4.23 -12.34
CA GLU A 72 -2.20 5.58 -12.63
C GLU A 72 -3.34 6.04 -11.69
N SER A 73 -3.40 5.47 -10.48
CA SER A 73 -4.41 5.76 -9.46
C SER A 73 -3.92 5.37 -8.07
N TRP A 74 -4.47 6.00 -7.03
CA TRP A 74 -4.04 5.85 -5.64
C TRP A 74 -5.23 5.77 -4.68
N ILE A 75 -6.28 5.00 -5.01
CA ILE A 75 -7.49 4.87 -4.18
C ILE A 75 -7.15 4.22 -2.84
N GLY A 76 -6.27 3.22 -2.80
CA GLY A 76 -5.83 2.61 -1.57
C GLY A 76 -5.09 3.56 -0.63
N PHE A 77 -4.49 4.63 -1.19
CA PHE A 77 -3.83 5.68 -0.42
C PHE A 77 -4.82 6.70 0.14
N ASP A 78 -6.06 6.75 -0.38
CA ASP A 78 -7.10 7.59 0.19
C ASP A 78 -7.33 7.25 1.66
N ASP A 79 -7.39 8.31 2.44
CA ASP A 79 -7.43 8.31 3.88
C ASP A 79 -8.73 7.66 4.41
N GLU A 80 -9.87 7.78 3.71
CA GLU A 80 -11.14 7.14 4.09
C GLU A 80 -11.13 5.65 3.74
N VAL A 81 -10.63 5.31 2.55
CA VAL A 81 -10.47 3.91 2.09
C VAL A 81 -9.55 3.15 3.04
N LEU A 82 -8.38 3.71 3.34
CA LEU A 82 -7.40 3.05 4.20
C LEU A 82 -7.92 2.88 5.64
N ARG A 83 -8.65 3.86 6.18
CA ARG A 83 -9.33 3.72 7.47
C ARG A 83 -10.36 2.59 7.46
N ALA A 84 -11.15 2.48 6.39
CA ALA A 84 -12.13 1.40 6.26
C ALA A 84 -11.47 0.01 6.17
N LEU A 85 -10.35 -0.10 5.43
CA LEU A 85 -9.55 -1.32 5.34
C LEU A 85 -8.91 -1.71 6.69
N ALA A 86 -8.57 -0.72 7.52
CA ALA A 86 -7.98 -0.92 8.84
C ALA A 86 -9.00 -0.97 10.00
N ALA A 87 -10.31 -0.88 9.75
CA ALA A 87 -11.31 -0.89 10.81
C ALA A 87 -11.34 -2.21 11.61
N ASP A 88 -11.99 -2.24 12.77
CA ASP A 88 -12.20 -3.45 13.58
C ASP A 88 -10.90 -4.07 14.13
N GLY A 89 -10.00 -3.25 14.65
CA GLY A 89 -8.73 -3.67 15.26
C GLY A 89 -7.66 -4.17 14.28
N ARG A 90 -7.86 -3.97 12.98
CA ARG A 90 -6.96 -4.39 11.90
C ARG A 90 -5.91 -3.33 11.59
N THR A 91 -4.86 -3.71 10.86
CA THR A 91 -3.84 -2.79 10.36
C THR A 91 -3.76 -2.90 8.84
N ALA A 92 -3.80 -1.78 8.13
CA ALA A 92 -3.62 -1.72 6.68
C ALA A 92 -2.48 -0.76 6.33
N LEU A 93 -1.82 -1.03 5.20
CA LEU A 93 -0.73 -0.21 4.67
C LEU A 93 -0.98 0.00 3.19
N SER A 94 -0.89 1.25 2.74
CA SER A 94 -0.91 1.59 1.32
C SER A 94 0.34 2.39 0.96
N ALA A 95 1.08 1.92 -0.04
CA ALA A 95 2.23 2.59 -0.59
C ALA A 95 1.91 3.08 -2.00
N TYR A 96 2.41 4.26 -2.37
CA TYR A 96 2.25 4.78 -3.71
C TYR A 96 3.52 5.46 -4.22
N ARG A 97 3.59 5.56 -5.53
CA ARG A 97 4.55 6.35 -6.30
C ARG A 97 3.81 7.40 -7.10
N ASP A 98 4.17 8.65 -6.86
CA ASP A 98 3.97 9.81 -7.73
C ASP A 98 5.36 10.19 -8.29
N PRO A 99 5.52 10.88 -9.44
CA PRO A 99 6.82 11.03 -10.11
C PRO A 99 7.97 11.43 -9.18
N ASP A 100 7.70 12.32 -8.22
CA ASP A 100 8.69 12.85 -7.29
C ASP A 100 8.60 12.29 -5.86
N THR A 101 7.70 11.33 -5.57
CA THR A 101 7.45 10.90 -4.18
C THR A 101 7.09 9.42 -4.09
N LYS A 102 7.70 8.74 -3.11
CA LYS A 102 7.35 7.38 -2.68
C LYS A 102 7.01 7.39 -1.20
N THR A 103 5.77 7.06 -0.87
CA THR A 103 5.28 7.15 0.50
C THR A 103 4.38 5.96 0.82
N ALA A 104 4.39 5.51 2.07
CA ALA A 104 3.44 4.55 2.59
C ALA A 104 2.62 5.12 3.75
N THR A 105 1.30 5.10 3.66
CA THR A 105 0.41 5.44 4.78
C THR A 105 0.05 4.17 5.56
N LEU A 106 0.08 4.26 6.89
CA LEU A 106 -0.38 3.20 7.78
C LEU A 106 -1.64 3.63 8.52
N ALA A 107 -2.58 2.70 8.64
CA ALA A 107 -3.74 2.84 9.51
C ALA A 107 -3.93 1.61 10.40
N GLN A 108 -4.38 1.82 11.63
CA GLN A 108 -4.81 0.76 12.54
C GLN A 108 -6.13 1.14 13.22
N ASP A 109 -7.06 0.20 13.32
CA ASP A 109 -8.37 0.36 13.95
C ASP A 109 -9.12 1.62 13.47
N GLY A 110 -9.09 1.84 12.15
CA GLY A 110 -9.73 3.00 11.52
C GLY A 110 -9.05 4.36 11.78
N ALA A 111 -7.86 4.39 12.37
CA ALA A 111 -7.06 5.60 12.55
C ALA A 111 -5.79 5.56 11.71
N VAL A 112 -5.52 6.62 10.93
CA VAL A 112 -4.24 6.81 10.25
C VAL A 112 -3.17 7.14 11.29
N LEU A 113 -2.12 6.36 11.32
CA LEU A 113 -1.01 6.48 12.27
C LEU A 113 0.07 7.45 11.77
N GLY A 114 0.23 7.54 10.45
CA GLY A 114 1.23 8.37 9.81
C GLY A 114 1.61 7.88 8.42
N ARG A 115 2.59 8.57 7.83
CA ARG A 115 3.12 8.38 6.50
C ARG A 115 4.62 8.16 6.57
N LEU A 116 5.10 7.06 5.99
CA LEU A 116 6.51 6.76 5.84
C LEU A 116 6.99 7.34 4.51
N ASP A 117 7.95 8.25 4.55
CA ASP A 117 8.78 8.55 3.38
C ASP A 117 9.66 7.34 3.12
N LEU A 118 9.47 6.69 1.97
CA LEU A 118 10.21 5.47 1.65
C LEU A 118 11.64 5.77 1.23
N SER A 119 11.90 6.96 0.66
CA SER A 119 13.24 7.35 0.20
C SER A 119 14.16 7.72 1.38
N GLY A 120 13.59 8.37 2.40
CA GLY A 120 14.31 8.83 3.57
C GLY A 120 14.12 7.97 4.82
N GLY A 121 13.21 6.99 4.82
CA GLY A 121 13.01 6.10 5.96
C GLY A 121 12.49 6.78 7.24
N TYR A 122 11.85 7.94 7.13
CA TYR A 122 11.28 8.68 8.26
C TYR A 122 9.76 8.69 8.21
N PHE A 123 9.14 8.85 9.38
CA PHE A 123 7.71 8.70 9.61
C PHE A 123 7.11 10.02 10.08
N GLU A 124 6.14 10.53 9.32
CA GLU A 124 5.40 11.74 9.62
C GLU A 124 4.02 11.40 10.18
N GLY A 125 3.67 11.98 11.33
CA GLY A 125 2.36 11.78 11.92
C GLY A 125 1.31 12.80 11.43
N PRO A 126 0.00 12.51 11.55
CA PRO A 126 -1.09 13.33 10.99
C PRO A 126 -1.18 14.78 11.49
N SER A 127 -0.51 15.10 12.60
CA SER A 127 -0.50 16.44 13.21
C SER A 127 0.92 16.97 13.40
N GLY A 128 1.86 16.53 12.55
CA GLY A 128 3.28 16.90 12.64
C GLY A 128 4.01 16.28 13.83
N SER A 129 3.45 15.24 14.45
CA SER A 129 4.11 14.44 15.46
C SER A 129 3.61 13.01 15.42
N VAL A 130 4.51 12.06 15.66
CA VAL A 130 4.24 10.63 15.67
C VAL A 130 3.99 10.16 17.10
N ASP A 131 2.93 9.39 17.33
CA ASP A 131 2.75 8.65 18.59
C ASP A 131 3.67 7.42 18.62
N THR A 132 4.89 7.62 19.11
CA THR A 132 5.90 6.56 19.26
C THR A 132 5.53 5.52 20.34
N THR A 133 4.50 5.78 21.15
CA THR A 133 4.01 4.80 22.12
C THR A 133 3.05 3.78 21.51
N HIS A 134 2.53 4.07 20.32
CA HIS A 134 1.63 3.18 19.60
C HIS A 134 2.36 1.90 19.16
N PRO A 135 1.84 0.68 19.42
CA PRO A 135 2.59 -0.56 19.21
C PRO A 135 3.13 -0.77 17.79
N VAL A 136 2.35 -0.41 16.76
CA VAL A 136 2.79 -0.52 15.36
C VAL A 136 3.93 0.46 15.06
N VAL A 137 3.83 1.69 15.56
CA VAL A 137 4.86 2.72 15.38
C VAL A 137 6.13 2.33 16.13
N ALA A 138 6.00 1.90 17.39
CA ALA A 138 7.10 1.39 18.18
C ALA A 138 7.84 0.26 17.45
N SER A 139 7.11 -0.65 16.80
CA SER A 139 7.71 -1.75 16.02
C SER A 139 8.51 -1.25 14.81
N LEU A 140 8.02 -0.21 14.11
CA LEU A 140 8.75 0.42 13.01
C LEU A 140 10.00 1.15 13.52
N THR A 141 9.87 1.92 14.60
CA THR A 141 11.03 2.62 15.18
C THR A 141 12.10 1.65 15.71
N ALA A 142 11.70 0.46 16.18
CA ALA A 142 12.62 -0.56 16.65
C ALA A 142 13.51 -1.16 15.55
N VAL A 143 13.05 -1.14 14.28
CA VAL A 143 13.87 -1.53 13.12
C VAL A 143 14.61 -0.34 12.49
N GLY A 144 14.39 0.85 13.03
CA GLY A 144 15.17 2.05 12.74
C GLY A 144 14.49 3.08 11.85
N PHE A 145 13.18 2.97 11.57
CA PHE A 145 12.44 4.09 10.98
C PHE A 145 12.46 5.28 11.94
N ASP A 146 12.83 6.45 11.45
CA ASP A 146 12.88 7.64 12.29
C ASP A 146 11.48 8.24 12.46
N ALA A 147 11.10 8.55 13.69
CA ALA A 147 9.84 9.22 14.04
C ALA A 147 10.08 10.60 14.67
N SER A 148 11.33 11.05 14.67
CA SER A 148 11.76 12.35 15.18
C SER A 148 11.82 13.39 14.06
N ASP A 149 12.10 14.65 14.45
CA ASP A 149 12.27 15.76 13.51
C ASP A 149 13.66 15.76 12.83
N ASP A 150 14.56 14.84 13.20
CA ASP A 150 15.93 14.78 12.67
C ASP A 150 15.96 14.12 11.27
N CYS A 151 14.94 13.34 10.92
CA CYS A 151 14.79 12.60 9.65
C CYS A 151 16.01 11.73 9.31
N GLU A 152 16.59 11.07 10.32
CA GLU A 152 17.77 10.22 10.19
C GLU A 152 17.41 8.75 10.50
N PRO A 153 17.06 7.92 9.50
CA PRO A 153 16.80 6.51 9.72
C PRO A 153 18.07 5.80 10.20
N THR A 154 17.88 4.69 10.89
CA THR A 154 18.98 3.85 11.39
C THR A 154 18.70 2.37 11.13
N GLY A 155 19.64 1.51 11.50
CA GLY A 155 19.40 0.07 11.56
C GLY A 155 19.05 -0.54 10.20
N GLU A 156 17.94 -1.28 10.16
CA GLU A 156 17.47 -1.92 8.91
C GLU A 156 16.74 -0.94 7.99
N ALA A 157 16.24 0.20 8.51
CA ALA A 157 15.53 1.19 7.71
C ALA A 157 16.49 2.11 6.92
N ASP A 158 17.76 2.20 7.32
CA ASP A 158 18.81 2.90 6.56
C ASP A 158 19.30 2.05 5.38
N THR A 159 18.38 1.74 4.46
CA THR A 159 18.65 0.89 3.29
C THR A 159 19.26 1.66 2.12
N GLY A 160 19.01 2.97 2.06
CA GLY A 160 19.28 3.81 0.89
C GLY A 160 18.39 3.52 -0.34
N GLU A 161 17.43 2.59 -0.23
CA GLU A 161 16.56 2.12 -1.32
C GLU A 161 15.08 2.17 -0.91
N PRO A 162 14.21 2.94 -1.62
CA PRO A 162 12.79 3.07 -1.27
C PRO A 162 12.04 1.73 -1.14
N GLU A 163 12.35 0.79 -2.02
CA GLU A 163 11.74 -0.54 -2.04
C GLU A 163 12.18 -1.37 -0.82
N GLY A 164 13.42 -1.17 -0.35
CA GLY A 164 13.92 -1.76 0.89
C GLY A 164 13.10 -1.30 2.09
N CYS A 165 12.84 0.00 2.19
CA CYS A 165 11.97 0.58 3.22
C CYS A 165 10.54 0.02 3.15
N LEU A 166 9.95 -0.08 1.96
CA LEU A 166 8.60 -0.63 1.80
C LEU A 166 8.52 -2.10 2.24
N ILE A 167 9.45 -2.94 1.79
CA ILE A 167 9.49 -4.36 2.15
C ILE A 167 9.66 -4.51 3.67
N LEU A 168 10.53 -3.70 4.28
CA LEU A 168 10.74 -3.70 5.72
C LEU A 168 9.47 -3.29 6.48
N ALA A 169 8.82 -2.19 6.08
CA ALA A 169 7.59 -1.71 6.70
C ALA A 169 6.48 -2.76 6.62
N VAL A 170 6.25 -3.35 5.44
CA VAL A 170 5.26 -4.40 5.26
C VAL A 170 5.58 -5.61 6.13
N ARG A 171 6.84 -6.06 6.16
CA ARG A 171 7.26 -7.19 7.00
C ARG A 171 7.02 -6.94 8.49
N VAL A 172 7.34 -5.75 8.99
CA VAL A 172 7.14 -5.40 10.40
C VAL A 172 5.66 -5.33 10.76
N VAL A 173 4.84 -4.74 9.89
CA VAL A 173 3.42 -4.49 10.17
C VAL A 173 2.56 -5.74 9.98
N THR A 174 2.85 -6.52 8.95
CA THR A 174 1.97 -7.60 8.48
C THR A 174 2.54 -8.99 8.72
N GLY A 175 3.85 -9.10 8.97
CA GLY A 175 4.59 -10.36 8.97
C GLY A 175 4.85 -10.93 7.56
N VAL A 176 4.33 -10.30 6.50
CA VAL A 176 4.52 -10.72 5.11
C VAL A 176 5.80 -10.11 4.55
N THR A 177 6.65 -10.92 3.92
CA THR A 177 7.81 -10.42 3.15
C THR A 177 7.40 -10.37 1.69
N LEU A 178 7.20 -9.17 1.15
CA LEU A 178 6.88 -8.99 -0.26
C LEU A 178 8.06 -9.37 -1.15
N THR A 179 7.74 -10.05 -2.24
CA THR A 179 8.65 -10.50 -3.28
C THR A 179 8.05 -10.23 -4.65
N ALA A 180 8.88 -10.24 -5.71
CA ALA A 180 8.37 -10.07 -7.07
C ALA A 180 7.31 -11.13 -7.45
N ALA A 181 7.44 -12.36 -6.93
CA ALA A 181 6.50 -13.45 -7.19
C ALA A 181 5.10 -13.20 -6.61
N ASP A 182 4.98 -12.32 -5.60
CA ASP A 182 3.69 -11.92 -5.05
C ASP A 182 2.90 -11.05 -6.04
N PHE A 183 3.56 -10.53 -7.08
CA PHE A 183 2.91 -9.80 -8.16
C PHE A 183 2.61 -10.67 -9.40
N ASP A 184 2.99 -11.95 -9.35
CA ASP A 184 2.75 -12.93 -10.41
C ASP A 184 1.58 -13.86 -10.07
N GLY A 185 0.58 -13.98 -10.93
CA GLY A 185 -0.48 -14.97 -10.77
C GLY A 185 -1.86 -14.50 -11.20
N PRO A 186 -2.90 -15.31 -10.94
CA PRO A 186 -4.26 -14.92 -11.27
C PRO A 186 -4.70 -13.78 -10.34
N TRP A 187 -5.16 -12.70 -10.95
CA TRP A 187 -5.73 -11.57 -10.25
C TRP A 187 -7.24 -11.60 -10.31
N THR A 188 -7.86 -10.80 -9.46
CA THR A 188 -9.27 -10.43 -9.57
C THR A 188 -9.33 -8.91 -9.54
N GLY A 189 -10.08 -8.29 -10.44
CA GLY A 189 -10.13 -6.83 -10.47
C GLY A 189 -11.40 -6.28 -11.07
N GLY A 190 -11.47 -4.96 -11.11
CA GLY A 190 -12.59 -4.24 -11.67
C GLY A 190 -12.39 -2.73 -11.60
N LEU A 191 -13.29 -2.01 -12.25
CA LEU A 191 -13.32 -0.56 -12.16
C LEU A 191 -13.85 -0.14 -10.80
N SER A 192 -13.12 0.77 -10.15
CA SER A 192 -13.61 1.49 -9.00
C SER A 192 -14.46 2.68 -9.45
N LEU A 193 -15.59 2.86 -8.76
CA LEU A 193 -16.47 4.01 -8.94
C LEU A 193 -16.18 5.13 -7.93
N THR A 194 -15.18 4.94 -7.06
CA THR A 194 -14.72 5.97 -6.14
C THR A 194 -13.96 7.02 -6.94
N ALA A 195 -14.42 8.27 -6.87
CA ALA A 195 -13.67 9.39 -7.44
C ALA A 195 -12.48 9.71 -6.53
N VAL A 196 -11.30 9.85 -7.14
CA VAL A 196 -10.08 10.40 -6.50
C VAL A 196 -10.09 11.92 -6.58
#